data_AF-A0A9D9AHZ3-F1
#
_entry.id   AF-A0A9D9AHZ3-F1
#
_cell.length_a   1.000
_cell.length_b   1.000
_cell.length_c   1.000
_cell.angle_alpha   90.00
_cell.angle_beta   90.00
_cell.angle_gamma   90.00
#
_symmetry.space_group_name_H-M   'P 1'
#
loop_
_entity.id
_entity.type
_entity.pdbx_description
1 polymer ?
#
loop_
_entity_poly.entity_id
_entity_poly.type
_entity_poly.pdbx_seq_one_letter_code
_entity_poly.pdbx_strand_id
1 'polypeptide(L)'
;MNDPNEMKAVMADLIARELKRLSKLADLVVYTLYDPDQPDDPVDYVLNDRAEIGGDIDLDVSFQFEGVALWYICRRDGDAFSAKKVLIQVRDGRFVHGQVGDFDGFWDEFPQYVAEDRWVQSAVLKGGVNDDARPYRDRPAAAAAE
;
A
#
# COMPACT_ATOMS: atom_id res chain seq x y z
N MET A 1 0.76 -21.91 21.40
CA MET A 1 1.67 -20.75 21.43
C MET A 1 1.79 -20.33 19.97
N ASN A 2 1.04 -19.32 19.52
CA ASN A 2 1.03 -18.96 18.10
C ASN A 2 2.37 -18.36 17.73
N ASP A 3 3.04 -18.95 16.74
CA ASP A 3 4.26 -18.39 16.19
C ASP A 3 3.93 -17.02 15.56
N PRO A 4 4.64 -15.93 15.90
CA PRO A 4 4.42 -14.63 15.31
C PRO A 4 4.48 -14.63 13.78
N ASN A 5 5.20 -15.58 13.17
CA ASN A 5 5.27 -15.72 11.71
C ASN A 5 4.02 -16.37 11.11
N GLU A 6 3.40 -17.35 11.79
CA GLU A 6 2.12 -17.92 11.34
C GLU A 6 1.01 -16.87 11.36
N MET A 7 0.96 -16.04 12.41
CA MET A 7 -0.06 -15.01 12.54
C MET A 7 0.06 -13.93 11.45
N LYS A 8 1.30 -13.62 11.01
CA LYS A 8 1.56 -12.69 9.90
C LYS A 8 1.18 -13.27 8.54
N ALA A 9 1.47 -14.56 8.29
CA ALA A 9 1.07 -15.23 7.05
C ALA A 9 -0.47 -15.29 6.92
N VAL A 10 -1.16 -15.56 8.03
CA VAL A 10 -2.63 -15.53 8.07
C VAL A 10 -3.16 -14.12 7.81
N MET A 11 -2.56 -13.08 8.39
CA MET A 11 -2.95 -11.69 8.13
C MET A 11 -2.77 -11.30 6.65
N ALA A 12 -1.65 -11.68 6.05
CA ALA A 12 -1.41 -11.46 4.63
C ALA A 12 -2.51 -12.12 3.77
N ASP A 13 -2.81 -13.41 4.01
CA ASP A 13 -3.87 -14.11 3.28
C ASP A 13 -5.25 -13.45 3.45
N LEU A 14 -5.58 -13.00 4.67
CA LEU A 14 -6.83 -12.26 4.92
C LEU A 14 -6.89 -10.94 4.15
N ILE A 15 -5.79 -10.18 4.11
CA ILE A 15 -5.72 -8.92 3.35
C ILE A 15 -5.85 -9.20 1.85
N ALA A 16 -5.14 -10.20 1.32
CA ALA A 16 -5.24 -10.56 -0.09
C ALA A 16 -6.66 -10.98 -0.49
N ARG A 17 -7.33 -11.78 0.34
CA ARG A 17 -8.73 -12.17 0.11
C ARG A 17 -9.67 -10.97 0.12
N GLU A 18 -9.46 -10.04 1.04
CA GLU A 18 -10.29 -8.84 1.13
C GLU A 18 -10.06 -7.89 -0.04
N LEU A 19 -8.81 -7.67 -0.45
CA LEU A 19 -8.46 -6.89 -1.66
C LEU A 19 -9.15 -7.48 -2.90
N LYS A 20 -9.05 -8.80 -3.09
CA LYS A 20 -9.73 -9.52 -4.17
C LYS A 20 -11.25 -9.33 -4.10
N ARG A 21 -11.85 -9.51 -2.93
CA ARG A 21 -13.31 -9.35 -2.74
C ARG A 21 -13.77 -7.93 -3.08
N LEU A 22 -13.04 -6.91 -2.64
CA LEU A 22 -13.39 -5.51 -2.86
C LEU A 22 -13.19 -5.10 -4.32
N SER A 23 -12.13 -5.56 -4.96
CA SER A 23 -11.85 -5.26 -6.38
C SER A 23 -12.99 -5.70 -7.32
N LYS A 24 -13.63 -6.83 -7.03
CA LYS A 24 -14.81 -7.31 -7.78
C LYS A 24 -16.02 -6.39 -7.69
N LEU A 25 -16.07 -5.49 -6.71
CA LEU A 25 -17.14 -4.52 -6.54
C LEU A 25 -16.71 -3.09 -6.92
N ALA A 26 -15.43 -2.89 -7.20
CA ALA A 26 -14.83 -1.61 -7.54
C ALA A 26 -14.94 -1.31 -9.03
N ASP A 27 -15.18 -0.05 -9.34
CA ASP A 27 -15.15 0.45 -10.71
C ASP A 27 -13.71 0.77 -11.14
N LEU A 28 -12.85 1.12 -10.19
CA LEU A 28 -11.45 1.45 -10.45
C LEU A 28 -10.56 0.94 -9.32
N VAL A 29 -9.45 0.29 -9.67
CA VAL A 29 -8.37 -0.05 -8.74
C VAL A 29 -7.06 0.55 -9.21
N VAL A 30 -6.43 1.36 -8.37
CA VAL A 30 -5.05 1.82 -8.57
C VAL A 30 -4.15 1.03 -7.65
N TYR A 31 -3.06 0.50 -8.19
CA TYR A 31 -1.95 -0.08 -7.45
C TYR A 31 -0.70 0.75 -7.70
N THR A 32 0.02 1.06 -6.62
CA THR A 32 1.35 1.66 -6.68
C THR A 32 2.31 0.92 -5.76
N LEU A 33 3.56 0.75 -6.21
CA LEU A 33 4.66 0.22 -5.41
C LEU A 33 5.77 1.27 -5.32
N TYR A 34 6.20 1.58 -4.12
CA TYR A 34 7.26 2.54 -3.85
C TYR A 34 8.49 1.87 -3.25
N ASP A 35 9.65 2.30 -3.72
CA ASP A 35 10.93 2.04 -3.05
C ASP A 35 11.04 2.99 -1.85
N PRO A 36 11.17 2.48 -0.60
CA PRO A 36 11.32 3.34 0.57
C PRO A 36 12.58 4.21 0.53
N ASP A 37 13.60 3.81 -0.22
CA ASP A 37 14.83 4.60 -0.40
C ASP A 37 14.67 5.70 -1.47
N GLN A 38 13.66 5.57 -2.35
CA GLN A 38 13.32 6.54 -3.42
C GLN A 38 11.80 6.73 -3.53
N PRO A 39 11.15 7.38 -2.56
CA PRO A 39 9.69 7.42 -2.46
C PRO A 39 9.02 8.46 -3.36
N ASP A 40 9.78 9.25 -4.11
CA ASP A 40 9.25 10.36 -4.92
C ASP A 40 8.44 9.84 -6.12
N ASP A 41 8.84 8.71 -6.70
CA ASP A 41 8.17 8.08 -7.84
C ASP A 41 7.88 6.59 -7.56
N PRO A 42 6.72 6.08 -7.99
CA PRO A 42 6.42 4.67 -7.87
C PRO A 42 7.30 3.85 -8.81
N VAL A 43 7.84 2.75 -8.29
CA VAL A 43 8.56 1.72 -9.05
C VAL A 43 7.61 0.95 -9.96
N ASP A 44 6.37 0.77 -9.52
CA ASP A 44 5.32 0.13 -10.31
C ASP A 44 3.99 0.87 -10.12
N TYR A 45 3.22 0.96 -11.21
CA TYR A 45 1.92 1.60 -11.27
C TYR A 45 1.00 0.79 -12.17
N VAL A 46 -0.15 0.38 -11.64
CA VAL A 46 -1.19 -0.31 -12.41
C VAL A 46 -2.54 0.33 -12.14
N LEU A 47 -3.23 0.70 -13.21
CA LEU A 47 -4.62 1.14 -13.20
C LEU A 47 -5.49 0.06 -13.83
N ASN A 48 -6.46 -0.44 -13.06
CA ASN A 48 -7.51 -1.31 -13.56
C ASN A 48 -8.83 -0.56 -13.55
N ASP A 49 -9.43 -0.37 -14.72
CA ASP A 49 -10.76 0.22 -14.88
C ASP A 49 -11.74 -0.85 -15.36
N ARG A 50 -12.81 -1.05 -14.59
CA ARG A 50 -13.88 -2.00 -14.90
C ARG A 50 -14.51 -1.74 -16.27
N ALA A 51 -14.69 -0.47 -16.64
CA ALA A 51 -15.31 -0.10 -17.90
C ALA A 51 -14.42 -0.49 -19.10
N GLU A 52 -13.10 -0.38 -18.94
CA GLU A 52 -12.13 -0.81 -19.97
C GLU A 52 -12.00 -2.33 -20.05
N ILE A 53 -12.02 -3.02 -18.90
CA ILE A 53 -11.94 -4.48 -18.82
C ILE A 53 -13.23 -5.15 -19.34
N GLY A 54 -14.39 -4.51 -19.14
CA GLY A 54 -15.70 -5.06 -19.52
C GLY A 54 -16.21 -6.15 -18.57
N GLY A 55 -15.72 -6.18 -17.33
CA GLY A 55 -16.05 -7.20 -16.33
C GLY A 55 -15.46 -6.90 -14.95
N ASP A 56 -15.56 -7.84 -14.03
CA ASP A 56 -15.00 -7.70 -12.68
C ASP A 56 -13.49 -7.48 -12.72
N ILE A 57 -12.97 -6.61 -11.86
CA ILE A 57 -11.54 -6.46 -11.64
C ILE A 57 -11.08 -7.64 -10.76
N ASP A 58 -10.24 -8.51 -11.31
CA ASP A 58 -9.62 -9.61 -10.56
C ASP A 58 -8.15 -9.28 -10.30
N LEU A 59 -7.82 -9.01 -9.04
CA LEU A 59 -6.46 -8.67 -8.64
C LEU A 59 -5.65 -9.93 -8.35
N ASP A 60 -4.49 -10.07 -8.99
CA ASP A 60 -3.48 -11.03 -8.55
C ASP A 60 -2.62 -10.44 -7.42
N VAL A 61 -3.10 -10.58 -6.18
CA VAL A 61 -2.41 -10.04 -5.00
C VAL A 61 -1.32 -10.99 -4.53
N SER A 62 -0.07 -10.55 -4.65
CA SER A 62 1.12 -11.18 -4.06
C SER A 62 1.83 -10.19 -3.13
N PHE A 63 2.33 -10.69 -2.00
CA PHE A 63 3.19 -9.91 -1.09
C PHE A 63 4.68 -10.23 -1.26
N GLN A 64 5.05 -10.82 -2.40
CA GLN A 64 6.44 -11.07 -2.78
C GLN A 64 7.05 -9.83 -3.44
N PHE A 65 7.05 -8.71 -2.72
CA PHE A 65 7.68 -7.45 -3.14
C PHE A 65 8.52 -6.88 -1.99
N GLU A 66 9.41 -5.96 -2.30
CA GLU A 66 10.11 -5.13 -1.32
C GLU A 66 9.59 -3.69 -1.45
N GLY A 67 9.37 -3.03 -0.32
CA GLY A 67 8.95 -1.63 -0.27
C GLY A 67 7.50 -1.43 0.20
N VAL A 68 6.87 -0.35 -0.27
CA VAL A 68 5.54 0.09 0.16
C VAL A 68 4.56 -0.03 -1.00
N ALA A 69 3.68 -1.02 -0.91
CA ALA A 69 2.56 -1.19 -1.82
C ALA A 69 1.32 -0.45 -1.32
N LEU A 70 0.59 0.14 -2.26
CA LEU A 70 -0.63 0.87 -1.99
C LEU A 70 -1.71 0.52 -3.00
N TRP A 71 -2.89 0.21 -2.51
CA TRP A 71 -4.09 -0.02 -3.31
C TRP A 71 -5.14 1.03 -2.98
N TYR A 72 -5.67 1.67 -4.01
CA TYR A 72 -6.91 2.45 -3.96
C TYR A 72 -7.99 1.66 -4.68
N ILE A 73 -9.00 1.22 -3.95
CA ILE A 73 -10.10 0.42 -4.47
C ILE A 73 -11.34 1.29 -4.40
N CYS A 74 -11.78 1.80 -5.56
CA CYS A 74 -12.79 2.83 -5.67
C CYS A 74 -14.06 2.29 -6.33
N ARG A 75 -15.20 2.64 -5.74
CA ARG A 75 -16.53 2.48 -6.32
C ARG A 75 -17.14 3.85 -6.53
N ARG A 76 -17.58 4.11 -7.75
CA ARG A 76 -18.24 5.35 -8.15
C ARG A 76 -19.75 5.24 -7.92
N ASP A 77 -20.35 6.32 -7.45
CA ASP A 77 -21.80 6.47 -7.33
C ASP A 77 -22.21 7.85 -7.85
N GLY A 78 -22.52 7.92 -9.16
CA GLY A 78 -22.82 9.17 -9.85
C GLY A 78 -21.61 10.12 -9.85
N ASP A 79 -21.77 11.25 -9.16
CA ASP A 79 -20.74 12.29 -9.00
C ASP A 79 -19.91 12.11 -7.72
N ALA A 80 -20.25 11.14 -6.88
CA ALA A 80 -19.51 10.79 -5.69
C ALA A 80 -18.72 9.49 -5.88
N PHE A 81 -17.81 9.22 -4.95
CA PHE A 81 -17.15 7.93 -4.85
C PHE A 81 -16.97 7.51 -3.39
N SER A 82 -16.80 6.20 -3.23
CA SER A 82 -16.33 5.58 -1.99
C SER A 82 -15.12 4.73 -2.30
N ALA A 83 -14.06 4.87 -1.51
CA ALA A 83 -12.83 4.15 -1.76
C ALA A 83 -12.23 3.59 -0.48
N LYS A 84 -11.75 2.34 -0.58
CA LYS A 84 -10.88 1.76 0.43
C LYS A 84 -9.43 1.89 -0.02
N LYS A 85 -8.61 2.33 0.90
CA LYS A 85 -7.17 2.44 0.77
C LYS A 85 -6.49 1.35 1.60
N VAL A 86 -5.55 0.63 1.02
CA VAL A 86 -4.76 -0.39 1.72
C VAL A 86 -3.29 -0.16 1.45
N LEU A 87 -2.51 0.09 2.50
CA LEU A 87 -1.07 0.24 2.44
C LEU A 87 -0.42 -0.96 3.12
N ILE A 88 0.61 -1.53 2.48
CA ILE A 88 1.37 -2.65 3.00
C ILE A 88 2.85 -2.39 2.77
N GLN A 89 3.65 -2.53 3.83
CA GLN A 89 5.10 -2.43 3.76
C GLN A 89 5.73 -3.80 3.99
N VAL A 90 6.57 -4.20 3.05
CA VAL A 90 7.40 -5.40 3.15
C VAL A 90 8.87 -4.97 3.11
N ARG A 91 9.67 -5.53 4.01
CA ARG A 91 11.11 -5.31 4.10
C ARG A 91 11.81 -6.61 4.43
N ASP A 92 12.89 -6.93 3.72
CA ASP A 92 13.67 -8.16 3.90
C ASP A 92 12.80 -9.44 3.88
N GLY A 93 11.84 -9.48 2.95
CA GLY A 93 10.86 -10.55 2.75
C GLY A 93 9.81 -10.64 3.86
N ARG A 94 9.70 -9.62 4.72
CA ARG A 94 8.83 -9.66 5.90
C ARG A 94 7.82 -8.51 5.90
N PHE A 95 6.58 -8.84 6.24
CA PHE A 95 5.57 -7.84 6.55
C PHE A 95 5.99 -7.01 7.78
N VAL A 96 6.14 -5.71 7.55
CA VAL A 96 6.54 -4.71 8.57
C VAL A 96 5.33 -3.95 9.07
N HIS A 97 4.53 -3.41 8.14
CA HIS A 97 3.44 -2.50 8.47
C HIS A 97 2.28 -2.68 7.50
N GLY A 98 1.06 -2.43 8.00
CA GLY A 98 -0.12 -2.34 7.16
C GLY A 98 -1.10 -1.34 7.74
N GLN A 99 -1.73 -0.57 6.85
CA GLN A 99 -2.73 0.42 7.21
C GLN A 99 -3.90 0.34 6.24
N VAL A 100 -5.12 0.41 6.77
CA VAL A 100 -6.34 0.47 5.98
C VAL A 100 -7.05 1.77 6.31
N GLY A 101 -7.54 2.46 5.28
CA GLY A 101 -8.35 3.66 5.42
C GLY A 101 -9.55 3.59 4.49
N ASP A 102 -10.61 4.29 4.87
CA ASP A 102 -11.77 4.53 4.04
C ASP A 102 -11.86 6.03 3.76
N PHE A 103 -12.22 6.39 2.54
CA PHE A 103 -12.41 7.79 2.16
C PHE A 103 -13.46 7.91 1.07
N ASP A 104 -14.23 8.98 1.15
CA ASP A 104 -15.31 9.32 0.24
C ASP A 104 -15.12 10.76 -0.24
N GLY A 105 -15.61 11.08 -1.44
CA GLY A 105 -15.46 12.41 -2.01
C GLY A 105 -16.18 12.56 -3.34
N PHE A 106 -15.86 13.63 -4.06
CA PHE A 106 -16.37 13.85 -5.42
C PHE A 106 -15.48 13.15 -6.45
N TRP A 107 -16.11 12.55 -7.47
CA TRP A 107 -15.42 11.71 -8.44
C TRP A 107 -14.36 12.48 -9.26
N ASP A 108 -14.60 13.76 -9.53
CA ASP A 108 -13.66 14.64 -10.22
C ASP A 108 -12.38 14.93 -9.41
N GLU A 109 -12.46 14.83 -8.08
CA GLU A 109 -11.31 15.00 -7.18
C GLU A 109 -10.50 13.69 -7.01
N PHE A 110 -11.07 12.53 -7.35
CA PHE A 110 -10.42 11.22 -7.15
C PHE A 110 -9.01 11.13 -7.76
N PRO A 111 -8.75 11.57 -9.01
CA PRO A 111 -7.41 11.52 -9.59
C PRO A 111 -6.38 12.33 -8.79
N GLN A 112 -6.79 13.47 -8.22
CA GLN A 112 -5.92 14.30 -7.40
C GLN A 112 -5.58 13.60 -6.08
N TYR A 113 -6.54 12.90 -5.46
CA TYR A 113 -6.27 12.12 -4.25
C TYR A 113 -5.24 11.02 -4.47
N VAL A 114 -5.30 10.33 -5.60
CA VAL A 114 -4.31 9.31 -5.99
C VAL A 114 -2.96 9.97 -6.28
N ALA A 115 -2.93 11.06 -7.05
CA ALA A 115 -1.69 11.72 -7.45
C ALA A 115 -0.93 12.37 -6.28
N GLU A 116 -1.62 12.90 -5.27
CA GLU A 116 -0.96 13.55 -4.14
C GLU A 116 -0.32 12.55 -3.16
N ASP A 117 -0.73 11.27 -3.20
CA ASP A 117 -0.18 10.12 -2.49
C ASP A 117 0.37 10.36 -1.06
N ARG A 118 -0.29 11.27 -0.32
CA ARG A 118 0.15 11.79 1.00
C ARG A 118 0.40 10.72 2.06
N TRP A 119 -0.15 9.52 1.89
CA TRP A 119 0.09 8.40 2.81
C TRP A 119 1.43 7.74 2.61
N VAL A 120 1.93 7.63 1.37
CA VAL A 120 3.26 7.06 1.12
C VAL A 120 4.28 7.95 1.81
N GLN A 121 4.15 9.27 1.63
CA GLN A 121 4.96 10.23 2.38
C GLN A 121 4.82 10.06 3.89
N SER A 122 3.61 9.88 4.43
CA SER A 122 3.47 9.67 5.88
C SER A 122 4.03 8.32 6.37
N ALA A 123 3.91 7.25 5.61
CA ALA A 123 4.36 5.90 5.99
C ALA A 123 5.88 5.73 5.80
N VAL A 124 6.42 6.28 4.72
CA VAL A 124 7.86 6.25 4.41
C VAL A 124 8.62 7.27 5.25
N LEU A 125 8.13 8.51 5.40
CA LEU A 125 8.90 9.59 6.04
C LEU A 125 8.78 9.64 7.56
N LYS A 126 7.66 9.20 8.15
CA LYS A 126 7.46 9.35 9.61
C LYS A 126 7.87 8.12 10.42
N GLY A 127 8.20 7.00 9.76
CA GLY A 127 8.15 5.69 10.41
C GLY A 127 6.71 5.39 10.81
N GLY A 128 6.29 4.13 10.79
CA GLY A 128 4.96 3.78 11.28
C GLY A 128 4.72 4.44 12.65
N VAL A 129 3.52 4.95 12.90
CA VAL A 129 3.15 5.74 14.11
C VAL A 129 3.23 4.90 15.42
N ASN A 130 3.96 3.79 15.41
CA ASN A 130 4.35 2.96 16.54
C ASN A 130 5.86 2.67 16.58
N ASP A 131 6.72 3.55 16.07
CA ASP A 131 8.17 3.41 16.27
C ASP A 131 8.63 4.07 17.58
N ASP A 132 8.58 3.27 18.64
CA ASP A 132 9.45 3.39 19.81
C ASP A 132 10.83 2.73 19.52
N ALA A 133 11.26 2.74 18.25
CA ALA A 133 12.60 2.32 17.84
C ALA A 133 13.37 3.54 17.33
N ARG A 134 14.45 3.83 18.06
CA ARG A 134 15.37 4.93 17.81
C ARG A 134 15.81 4.98 16.34
N PRO A 135 15.99 6.18 15.75
CA PRO A 135 16.52 6.31 14.41
C PRO A 135 17.92 5.67 14.33
N TYR A 136 18.09 4.72 13.40
CA TYR A 136 19.39 4.17 13.01
C TYR A 136 20.17 5.25 12.23
N ARG A 137 20.66 6.25 12.96
CA ARG A 137 21.71 7.17 12.52
C ARG A 137 22.73 7.24 13.63
N ASP A 138 23.55 6.20 13.71
CA ASP A 138 24.92 6.27 14.24
C ASP A 138 25.63 4.95 13.92
N ARG A 139 26.07 4.81 12.67
CA ARG A 139 27.16 3.90 12.34
C ARG A 139 28.41 4.77 12.24
N PRO A 140 29.31 4.79 13.25
CA PRO A 140 30.57 5.50 13.08
C PRO A 140 31.32 4.85 11.92
N ALA A 141 31.72 5.70 10.97
CA ALA A 141 32.58 5.34 9.86
C ALA A 141 33.84 4.65 10.39
N ALA A 142 34.28 3.63 9.66
CA ALA A 142 35.52 2.92 9.90
C ALA A 142 36.68 3.91 10.06
N ALA A 143 37.31 3.92 11.24
CA ALA A 143 38.63 4.48 11.42
C ALA A 143 39.65 3.45 10.91
N ALA A 144 40.11 3.66 9.68
CA ALA A 144 41.43 3.24 9.25
C ALA A 144 42.44 4.23 9.84
N ALA A 145 43.38 3.74 10.66
CA ALA A 145 44.72 4.32 10.84
C ALA A 145 45.56 3.35 11.68
N GLU A 146 46.62 2.85 11.02
CA GLU A 146 47.86 2.21 11.49
C GLU A 146 47.97 1.57 12.89
#